data_AF-A0A8T5RB51-F1
#
_entry.id   AF-A0A8T5RB51-F1
#
_cell.length_a   1.000
_cell.length_b   1.000
_cell.length_c   1.000
_cell.angle_alpha   90.00
_cell.angle_beta   90.00
_cell.angle_gamma   90.00
#
_symmetry.space_group_name_H-M   'P 1'
#
loop_
_entity.id
_entity.type
_entity.pdbx_description
1 polymer ?
#
loop_
_entity_poly.entity_id
_entity_poly.type
_entity_poly.pdbx_seq_one_letter_code
_entity_poly.pdbx_strand_id
1 'polypeptide(L)'
;MDEIDLKISKLLMANSRTPYKQLADNFHISVNSIHKRVKSLVQQGVIQHFKARLGIANFPNISNIVMFGVPNVKDKKLLLEQLGENEFIYNISRASGNKFYIHAYIRNINELDALVTFIRKTGKISELTVGIDRNMPSILIRDKLNLSNLDYLIVNSLKNNSRKTISDVAEEVGASTKTIRRRLDRLIKNFLIEFQIDWFPTIIFTMIILKLKSDSLIDDSDFN
;
A
#
# COMPACT_ATOMS: atom_id res chain seq x y z
N MET A 1 -3.20 21.16 10.46
CA MET A 1 -3.42 20.64 9.09
C MET A 1 -4.70 21.24 8.57
N ASP A 2 -4.65 21.98 7.46
CA ASP A 2 -5.85 22.50 6.77
C ASP A 2 -6.29 21.57 5.61
N GLU A 3 -7.32 21.97 4.86
CA GLU A 3 -7.82 21.19 3.72
C GLU A 3 -6.79 21.05 2.59
N ILE A 4 -5.96 22.07 2.37
CA ILE A 4 -4.90 22.06 1.35
C ILE A 4 -3.84 21.03 1.75
N ASP A 5 -3.41 21.02 3.01
CA ASP A 5 -2.46 20.05 3.53
C ASP A 5 -2.98 18.61 3.39
N LEU A 6 -4.26 18.38 3.65
CA LEU A 6 -4.91 17.08 3.45
C LEU A 6 -4.90 16.67 1.98
N LYS A 7 -5.23 17.59 1.06
CA LYS A 7 -5.22 17.32 -0.38
C LYS A 7 -3.79 17.09 -0.91
N ILE A 8 -2.80 17.86 -0.44
CA ILE A 8 -1.38 17.65 -0.72
C ILE A 8 -0.97 16.24 -0.28
N SER A 9 -1.33 15.86 0.94
CA SER A 9 -1.02 14.53 1.48
C SER A 9 -1.64 13.43 0.60
N LYS A 10 -2.91 13.55 0.21
CA LYS A 10 -3.58 12.60 -0.71
C LYS A 10 -2.85 12.46 -2.05
N LEU A 11 -2.42 13.56 -2.65
CA LEU A 11 -1.66 13.51 -3.91
C LEU A 11 -0.29 12.86 -3.74
N LEU A 12 0.40 13.13 -2.62
CA LEU A 12 1.67 12.50 -2.29
C LEU A 12 1.52 11.03 -1.88
N MET A 13 0.37 10.61 -1.34
CA MET A 13 0.06 9.21 -1.09
C MET A 13 -0.09 8.44 -2.40
N ALA A 14 -0.72 9.05 -3.40
CA ALA A 14 -0.85 8.46 -4.73
C ALA A 14 0.49 8.40 -5.47
N ASN A 15 1.29 9.47 -5.38
CA ASN A 15 2.64 9.49 -5.93
C ASN A 15 3.54 10.45 -5.13
N SER A 16 4.41 9.89 -4.30
CA SER A 16 5.26 10.69 -3.42
C SER A 16 6.41 11.40 -4.12
N ARG A 17 6.61 11.14 -5.43
CA ARG A 17 7.54 11.87 -6.31
C ARG A 17 6.88 13.00 -7.10
N THR A 18 5.57 13.27 -6.91
CA THR A 18 4.88 14.38 -7.59
C THR A 18 5.70 15.68 -7.45
N PRO A 19 6.02 16.35 -8.58
CA PRO A 19 6.76 17.61 -8.54
C PRO A 19 5.98 18.69 -7.79
N TYR A 20 6.67 19.46 -6.94
CA TYR A 20 5.99 20.52 -6.19
C TYR A 20 5.48 21.65 -7.09
N LYS A 21 6.04 21.81 -8.29
CA LYS A 21 5.49 22.66 -9.33
C LYS A 21 4.08 22.21 -9.75
N GLN A 22 3.90 20.92 -10.03
CA GLN A 22 2.59 20.38 -10.37
C GLN A 22 1.57 20.55 -9.23
N LEU A 23 2.01 20.34 -7.98
CA LEU A 23 1.16 20.62 -6.83
C LEU A 23 0.79 22.10 -6.74
N ALA A 24 1.76 23.00 -6.90
CA ALA A 24 1.54 24.44 -6.88
C ALA A 24 0.54 24.90 -7.94
N ASP A 25 0.66 24.37 -9.16
CA ASP A 25 -0.27 24.61 -10.26
C ASP A 25 -1.69 24.12 -9.91
N ASN A 26 -1.83 22.91 -9.34
CA ASN A 26 -3.12 22.34 -8.94
C ASN A 26 -3.83 23.13 -7.83
N PHE A 27 -3.09 23.79 -6.94
CA PHE A 27 -3.63 24.54 -5.81
C PHE A 27 -3.63 26.06 -6.05
N HIS A 28 -3.15 26.53 -7.20
CA HIS A 28 -2.97 27.94 -7.54
C HIS A 28 -2.20 28.74 -6.47
N ILE A 29 -1.13 28.15 -5.92
CA ILE A 29 -0.25 28.78 -4.93
C ILE A 29 1.21 28.67 -5.37
N SER A 30 2.12 29.39 -4.72
CA SER A 30 3.54 29.32 -5.08
C SER A 30 4.17 27.97 -4.72
N VAL A 31 5.17 27.57 -5.49
CA VAL A 31 6.00 26.37 -5.20
C VAL A 31 6.62 26.45 -3.79
N ASN A 32 7.02 27.65 -3.36
CA ASN A 32 7.53 27.88 -2.00
C ASN A 32 6.47 27.60 -0.92
N SER A 33 5.20 27.93 -1.19
CA SER A 33 4.08 27.59 -0.29
C SER A 33 3.93 26.08 -0.13
N ILE A 34 3.96 25.33 -1.24
CA ILE A 34 3.97 23.86 -1.20
C ILE A 34 5.17 23.32 -0.41
N HIS A 35 6.38 23.82 -0.66
CA HIS A 35 7.57 23.41 0.09
C HIS A 35 7.40 23.59 1.59
N LYS A 36 6.93 24.76 2.03
CA LYS A 36 6.70 25.06 3.46
C LYS A 36 5.66 24.12 4.07
N ARG A 37 4.56 23.85 3.36
CA ARG A 37 3.50 22.94 3.82
C ARG A 37 3.99 21.50 3.96
N VAL A 38 4.62 20.95 2.93
CA VAL A 38 5.17 19.58 2.99
C VAL A 38 6.23 19.47 4.09
N LYS A 39 7.11 20.46 4.23
CA LYS A 39 8.11 20.50 5.32
C LYS A 39 7.44 20.49 6.69
N SER A 40 6.41 21.31 6.88
CA SER A 40 5.63 21.36 8.13
C SER A 40 4.99 20.00 8.44
N LEU A 41 4.36 19.36 7.44
CA LEU A 41 3.76 18.03 7.60
C LEU A 41 4.78 16.95 7.99
N VAL A 42 5.99 17.02 7.45
CA VAL A 42 7.10 16.13 7.85
C VAL A 42 7.54 16.42 9.29
N GLN A 43 7.75 17.69 9.63
CA GLN A 43 8.16 18.10 10.98
C GLN A 43 7.13 17.74 12.06
N GLN A 44 5.85 17.75 11.70
CA GLN A 44 4.74 17.34 12.58
C GLN A 44 4.56 15.81 12.66
N GLY A 45 5.34 15.02 11.92
CA GLY A 45 5.20 13.56 11.87
C GLY A 45 3.97 13.06 11.12
N VAL A 46 3.25 13.96 10.43
CA VAL A 46 2.09 13.60 9.58
C VAL A 46 2.56 12.85 8.34
N ILE A 47 3.67 13.28 7.75
CA ILE A 47 4.38 12.57 6.69
C ILE A 47 5.69 12.04 7.29
N GLN A 48 5.78 10.74 7.57
CA GLN A 48 6.97 10.19 8.23
C GLN A 48 8.06 9.81 7.24
N HIS A 49 7.68 9.16 6.13
CA HIS A 49 8.64 8.63 5.16
C HIS A 49 8.13 8.81 3.73
N PHE A 50 9.06 8.95 2.80
CA PHE A 50 8.82 8.87 1.37
C PHE A 50 9.35 7.52 0.90
N LYS A 51 8.48 6.58 0.55
CA LYS A 51 8.87 5.20 0.26
C LYS A 51 8.62 4.80 -1.18
N ALA A 52 9.46 3.90 -1.67
CA ALA A 52 9.25 3.21 -2.93
C ALA A 52 9.07 1.71 -2.67
N ARG A 53 8.20 1.06 -3.45
CA ARG A 53 7.98 -0.38 -3.38
C ARG A 53 7.70 -0.95 -4.76
N LEU A 54 7.79 -2.27 -4.90
CA LEU A 54 7.33 -2.95 -6.10
C LEU A 54 5.84 -2.66 -6.28
N GLY A 55 5.47 -2.25 -7.50
CA GLY A 55 4.07 -2.03 -7.84
C GLY A 55 3.30 -3.33 -7.97
N ILE A 56 1.98 -3.27 -7.82
CA ILE A 56 1.12 -4.47 -7.87
C ILE A 56 1.18 -5.19 -9.23
N ALA A 57 1.56 -4.46 -10.30
CA ALA A 57 1.80 -5.04 -11.62
C ALA A 57 2.92 -6.09 -11.66
N ASN A 58 3.77 -6.19 -10.64
CA ASN A 58 4.74 -7.30 -10.57
C ASN A 58 4.10 -8.63 -10.13
N PHE A 59 2.84 -8.60 -9.68
CA PHE A 59 2.17 -9.72 -9.03
C PHE A 59 0.78 -9.98 -9.65
N PRO A 60 0.69 -10.48 -10.89
CA PRO A 60 -0.57 -10.60 -11.64
C PRO A 60 -1.66 -11.44 -10.96
N ASN A 61 -1.26 -12.44 -10.16
CA ASN A 61 -2.17 -13.41 -9.56
C ASN A 61 -2.48 -13.11 -8.08
N ILE A 62 -1.97 -11.98 -7.56
CA ILE A 62 -2.15 -11.63 -6.15
C ILE A 62 -3.63 -11.34 -5.89
N SER A 63 -4.12 -11.66 -4.69
CA SER A 63 -5.47 -11.29 -4.25
C SER A 63 -5.37 -10.62 -2.90
N ASN A 64 -6.05 -9.48 -2.76
CA ASN A 64 -6.19 -8.80 -1.48
C ASN A 64 -7.31 -9.46 -0.66
N ILE A 65 -6.97 -9.89 0.55
CA ILE A 65 -7.86 -10.57 1.47
C ILE A 65 -8.02 -9.69 2.70
N VAL A 66 -9.27 -9.35 3.02
CA VAL A 66 -9.63 -8.61 4.22
C VAL A 66 -10.36 -9.55 5.15
N MET A 67 -9.80 -9.75 6.34
CA MET A 67 -10.37 -10.62 7.35
C MET A 67 -10.67 -9.82 8.60
N PHE A 68 -11.74 -10.20 9.30
CA PHE A 68 -12.00 -9.63 10.60
C PHE A 68 -12.69 -10.60 11.55
N GLY A 69 -12.31 -10.50 12.82
CA GLY A 69 -12.82 -11.36 13.89
C GLY A 69 -12.38 -10.87 15.25
N VAL A 70 -12.90 -11.51 16.29
CA VAL A 70 -12.54 -11.19 17.69
C VAL A 70 -11.64 -12.32 18.22
N PRO A 71 -10.35 -12.07 18.46
CA PRO A 71 -9.47 -13.10 18.99
C PRO A 71 -9.80 -13.46 20.44
N ASN A 72 -9.72 -14.73 20.78
CA ASN A 72 -9.94 -15.27 22.13
C ASN A 72 -8.63 -15.72 22.79
N VAL A 73 -7.66 -14.82 22.84
CA VAL A 73 -6.38 -15.00 23.54
C VAL A 73 -6.17 -13.89 24.57
N LYS A 74 -5.48 -14.21 25.68
CA LYS A 74 -5.18 -13.25 26.74
C LYS A 74 -4.14 -12.22 26.30
N ASP A 75 -3.04 -12.69 25.73
CA ASP A 75 -1.96 -11.82 25.26
C ASP A 75 -2.20 -11.38 23.81
N LYS A 76 -2.69 -10.16 23.64
CA LYS A 76 -2.93 -9.56 22.33
C LYS A 76 -1.64 -9.08 21.66
N LYS A 77 -0.60 -8.76 22.43
CA LYS A 77 0.67 -8.27 21.89
C LYS A 77 1.40 -9.44 21.24
N LEU A 78 1.51 -10.56 21.96
CA LEU A 78 2.07 -11.79 21.41
C LEU A 78 1.31 -12.27 20.17
N LEU A 79 -0.02 -12.15 20.16
CA LEU A 79 -0.82 -12.46 18.99
C LEU A 79 -0.43 -11.60 17.77
N LEU A 80 -0.27 -10.29 17.97
CA LEU A 80 0.13 -9.38 16.88
C LEU A 80 1.52 -9.73 16.34
N GLU A 81 2.46 -10.08 17.22
CA GLU A 81 3.79 -10.54 16.83
C GLU A 81 3.70 -11.84 16.01
N GLN A 82 3.00 -12.85 16.51
CA GLN A 82 2.84 -14.14 15.82
C GLN A 82 2.16 -14.02 14.45
N LEU A 83 1.10 -13.21 14.35
CA LEU A 83 0.45 -12.96 13.07
C LEU A 83 1.33 -12.13 12.14
N GLY A 84 2.12 -11.20 12.68
CA GLY A 84 3.03 -10.34 11.92
C GLY A 84 4.21 -11.08 11.27
N GLU A 85 4.57 -12.26 11.77
CA GLU A 85 5.59 -13.13 11.16
C GLU A 85 5.10 -13.82 9.87
N ASN A 86 3.80 -13.81 9.59
CA ASN A 86 3.27 -14.42 8.37
C ASN A 86 3.47 -13.50 7.16
N GLU A 87 4.20 -13.98 6.15
CA GLU A 87 4.57 -13.18 4.97
C GLU A 87 3.39 -12.64 4.15
N PHE A 88 2.21 -13.25 4.25
CA PHE A 88 1.01 -12.76 3.54
C PHE A 88 0.38 -11.57 4.25
N ILE A 89 0.56 -11.43 5.57
CA ILE A 89 -0.11 -10.40 6.38
C ILE A 89 0.71 -9.12 6.32
N TYR A 90 0.13 -8.07 5.73
CA TYR A 90 0.81 -6.78 5.59
C TYR A 90 0.27 -5.70 6.54
N ASN A 91 -0.92 -5.90 7.12
CA ASN A 91 -1.46 -5.00 8.12
C ASN A 91 -2.37 -5.74 9.11
N ILE A 92 -2.21 -5.41 10.38
CA ILE A 92 -3.16 -5.81 11.42
C ILE A 92 -3.52 -4.56 12.21
N SER A 93 -4.81 -4.31 12.33
CA SER A 93 -5.36 -3.17 13.07
C SER A 93 -6.35 -3.65 14.11
N ARG A 94 -6.13 -3.27 15.37
CA ARG A 94 -7.09 -3.48 16.44
C ARG A 94 -8.06 -2.31 16.49
N ALA A 95 -9.34 -2.60 16.38
CA ALA A 95 -10.42 -1.63 16.48
C ALA A 95 -11.20 -1.78 17.79
N SER A 96 -12.20 -0.92 17.96
CA SER A 96 -13.19 -0.99 19.04
C SER A 96 -13.84 -2.37 19.14
N GLY A 97 -14.20 -2.79 20.36
CA GLY A 97 -14.75 -4.12 20.62
C GLY A 97 -13.72 -5.25 20.52
N ASN A 98 -12.42 -4.93 20.58
CA ASN A 98 -11.32 -5.88 20.42
C ASN A 98 -11.34 -6.64 19.08
N LYS A 99 -12.01 -6.09 18.08
CA LYS A 99 -12.06 -6.65 16.73
C LYS A 99 -10.74 -6.40 16.02
N PHE A 100 -10.19 -7.44 15.40
CA PHE A 100 -8.99 -7.34 14.60
C PHE A 100 -9.39 -7.27 13.14
N TYR A 101 -8.83 -6.31 12.42
CA TYR A 101 -8.83 -6.24 10.96
C TYR A 101 -7.46 -6.73 10.49
N ILE A 102 -7.46 -7.75 9.66
CA ILE A 102 -6.25 -8.39 9.15
C ILE A 102 -6.32 -8.26 7.64
N HIS A 103 -5.33 -7.59 7.07
CA HIS A 103 -5.18 -7.45 5.64
C HIS A 103 -4.00 -8.28 5.18
N ALA A 104 -4.24 -9.06 4.13
CA ALA A 104 -3.25 -9.96 3.59
C ALA A 104 -3.29 -9.98 2.07
N TYR A 105 -2.14 -10.31 1.48
CA TYR A 105 -2.02 -10.63 0.08
C TYR A 105 -1.69 -12.11 -0.08
N ILE A 106 -2.51 -12.85 -0.81
CA ILE A 106 -2.21 -14.23 -1.23
C ILE A 106 -1.77 -14.24 -2.69
N ARG A 107 -0.85 -15.12 -3.06
CA ARG A 107 -0.29 -15.21 -4.43
C ARG A 107 -1.24 -15.91 -5.40
N ASN A 108 -2.15 -16.71 -4.87
CA ASN A 108 -3.24 -17.38 -5.57
C ASN A 108 -4.26 -17.89 -4.53
N ILE A 109 -5.45 -18.28 -5.00
CA ILE A 109 -6.56 -18.68 -4.12
C ILE A 109 -6.29 -19.93 -3.27
N ASN A 110 -5.37 -20.81 -3.68
CA ASN A 110 -5.08 -22.05 -2.95
C ASN A 110 -4.37 -21.78 -1.61
N GLU A 111 -3.79 -20.59 -1.43
CA GLU A 111 -3.15 -20.19 -0.17
C GLU A 111 -4.16 -19.68 0.87
N LEU A 112 -5.43 -19.44 0.47
CA LEU A 112 -6.44 -18.84 1.34
C LEU A 112 -6.76 -19.71 2.55
N ASP A 113 -7.00 -21.01 2.34
CA ASP A 113 -7.40 -21.92 3.42
C ASP A 113 -6.29 -22.06 4.47
N ALA A 114 -5.03 -22.11 4.03
CA ALA A 114 -3.87 -22.18 4.91
C ALA A 114 -3.76 -20.90 5.77
N LEU A 115 -3.93 -19.73 5.16
CA LEU A 115 -3.90 -18.44 5.85
C LEU A 115 -5.05 -18.29 6.86
N VAL A 116 -6.28 -18.63 6.45
CA VAL A 116 -7.48 -18.59 7.32
C VAL A 116 -7.31 -19.53 8.50
N THR A 117 -6.83 -20.76 8.26
CA THR A 117 -6.56 -21.75 9.31
C THR A 117 -5.51 -21.26 10.29
N PHE A 118 -4.41 -20.71 9.79
CA PHE A 118 -3.37 -20.10 10.62
C PHE A 118 -3.94 -19.01 11.53
N ILE A 119 -4.68 -18.04 10.97
CA ILE A 119 -5.25 -16.92 11.73
C ILE A 119 -6.24 -17.41 12.80
N ARG A 120 -7.15 -18.33 12.43
CA ARG A 120 -8.14 -18.89 13.37
C ARG A 120 -7.45 -19.60 14.54
N LYS A 121 -6.45 -20.43 14.26
CA LYS A 121 -5.71 -21.20 15.28
C LYS A 121 -4.92 -20.28 16.20
N THR A 122 -4.12 -19.37 15.63
CA THR A 122 -3.27 -18.45 16.39
C THR A 122 -4.10 -17.49 17.24
N GLY A 123 -5.16 -16.91 16.67
CA GLY A 123 -6.04 -15.97 17.35
C GLY A 123 -7.14 -16.59 18.22
N LYS A 124 -7.32 -17.92 18.16
CA LYS A 124 -8.51 -18.62 18.73
C LYS A 124 -9.82 -17.91 18.33
N ILE A 125 -9.93 -17.51 17.07
CA ILE A 125 -11.08 -16.77 16.54
C ILE A 125 -12.14 -17.80 16.13
N SER A 126 -13.28 -17.80 16.81
CA SER A 126 -14.42 -18.67 16.48
C SER A 126 -15.03 -18.29 15.13
N GLU A 127 -15.36 -17.01 14.97
CA GLU A 127 -15.96 -16.46 13.76
C GLU A 127 -15.00 -15.48 13.09
N LEU A 128 -14.35 -15.94 12.02
CA LEU A 128 -13.53 -15.11 11.16
C LEU A 128 -14.30 -14.86 9.86
N THR A 129 -14.70 -13.62 9.63
CA THR A 129 -15.25 -13.21 8.33
C THR A 129 -14.11 -12.96 7.37
N VAL A 130 -14.24 -13.48 6.15
CA VAL A 130 -13.24 -13.37 5.07
C VAL A 130 -13.91 -12.65 3.90
N GLY A 131 -13.30 -11.56 3.44
CA GLY A 131 -13.65 -10.85 2.23
C GLY A 131 -12.53 -10.96 1.21
N ILE A 132 -12.88 -11.29 -0.03
CA ILE A 132 -11.96 -11.28 -1.16
C ILE A 132 -12.25 -10.01 -1.96
N ASP A 133 -11.23 -9.16 -2.10
CA ASP A 133 -11.36 -7.92 -2.84
C ASP A 133 -11.31 -8.19 -4.35
N ARG A 134 -12.49 -8.20 -4.98
CA ARG A 134 -12.64 -8.37 -6.44
C ARG A 134 -12.36 -7.11 -7.25
N ASN A 135 -12.21 -5.96 -6.59
CA ASN A 135 -11.97 -4.66 -7.24
C ASN A 135 -10.48 -4.32 -7.36
N MET A 136 -9.60 -5.28 -7.07
CA MET A 136 -8.18 -5.11 -7.32
C MET A 136 -7.99 -4.85 -8.82
N PRO A 137 -7.28 -3.77 -9.23
CA PRO A 137 -7.13 -3.46 -10.64
C PRO A 137 -6.54 -4.68 -11.34
N SER A 138 -7.34 -5.31 -12.20
CA SER A 138 -6.90 -6.35 -13.11
C SER A 138 -6.04 -5.66 -14.15
N ILE A 139 -4.76 -5.50 -13.82
CA ILE A 139 -3.79 -5.06 -14.81
C ILE A 139 -3.74 -6.20 -15.82
N LEU A 140 -4.33 -5.99 -17.00
CA LEU A 140 -4.16 -6.83 -18.17
C LEU A 140 -2.68 -6.74 -18.58
N ILE A 141 -1.83 -7.48 -17.87
CA ILE A 141 -0.42 -7.61 -18.18
C ILE A 141 -0.35 -8.47 -19.43
N ARG A 142 -0.33 -7.81 -20.59
CA ARG A 142 -0.23 -8.48 -21.89
C ARG A 142 1.09 -9.25 -22.05
N ASP A 143 2.14 -8.83 -21.34
CA ASP A 143 3.44 -9.50 -21.31
C ASP A 143 4.03 -9.48 -19.90
N LYS A 144 4.48 -10.64 -19.40
CA LYS A 144 5.19 -10.75 -18.12
C LYS A 144 6.50 -9.93 -18.19
N LEU A 145 6.45 -8.69 -17.75
CA LEU A 145 7.62 -7.82 -17.69
C LEU A 145 8.54 -8.31 -16.57
N ASN A 146 9.63 -8.98 -16.94
CA ASN A 146 10.62 -9.46 -15.98
C ASN A 146 11.51 -8.29 -15.51
N LEU A 147 11.55 -8.10 -14.19
CA LEU A 147 12.53 -7.22 -13.55
C LEU A 147 13.93 -7.86 -13.64
N SER A 148 14.92 -7.04 -13.95
CA SER A 148 16.33 -7.41 -13.87
C SER A 148 16.88 -7.10 -12.47
N ASN A 149 18.03 -7.69 -12.11
CA ASN A 149 18.72 -7.40 -10.85
C ASN A 149 18.94 -5.90 -10.64
N LEU A 150 19.30 -5.17 -11.71
CA LEU A 150 19.49 -3.73 -11.65
C LEU A 150 18.18 -2.97 -11.33
N ASP A 151 17.03 -3.49 -11.75
CA ASP A 151 15.74 -2.87 -11.41
C ASP A 151 15.43 -3.06 -9.91
N TYR A 152 15.71 -4.24 -9.35
CA TYR A 152 15.58 -4.47 -7.91
C TYR A 152 16.52 -3.57 -7.09
N LEU A 153 17.75 -3.37 -7.54
CA LEU A 153 18.69 -2.45 -6.88
C LEU A 153 18.20 -1.00 -6.92
N ILE A 154 17.61 -0.55 -8.05
CA ILE A 154 16.97 0.78 -8.14
C ILE A 154 15.83 0.92 -7.13
N VAL A 155 14.93 -0.07 -7.08
CA VAL A 155 13.81 -0.05 -6.11
C VAL A 155 14.33 -0.05 -4.68
N ASN A 156 15.35 -0.87 -4.38
CA ASN A 156 15.96 -0.94 -3.05
C ASN A 156 16.60 0.39 -2.62
N SER A 157 17.35 1.05 -3.50
CA SER A 157 17.93 2.38 -3.25
C SER A 157 16.86 3.44 -2.95
N LEU A 158 15.70 3.34 -3.60
CA LEU A 158 14.57 4.26 -3.40
C LEU A 158 13.65 3.86 -2.22
N LYS A 159 13.81 2.66 -1.64
CA LYS A 159 12.85 2.07 -0.68
C LYS A 159 12.51 2.99 0.48
N ASN A 160 13.51 3.61 1.07
CA ASN A 160 13.38 4.47 2.26
C ASN A 160 13.41 5.97 1.93
N ASN A 161 13.66 6.34 0.67
CA ASN A 161 13.59 7.71 0.20
C ASN A 161 13.25 7.73 -1.29
N SER A 162 11.95 7.71 -1.59
CA SER A 162 11.47 7.74 -2.98
C SER A 162 11.86 9.00 -3.72
N ARG A 163 12.28 10.09 -3.05
CA ARG A 163 12.65 11.37 -3.68
C ARG A 163 14.15 11.53 -3.92
N LYS A 164 14.96 10.50 -3.64
CA LYS A 164 16.39 10.45 -3.97
C LYS A 164 16.64 10.80 -5.44
N THR A 165 17.75 11.50 -5.71
CA THR A 165 18.05 11.96 -7.07
C THR A 165 18.54 10.80 -7.94
N ILE A 166 18.43 10.96 -9.26
CA ILE A 166 18.96 9.96 -10.21
C ILE A 166 20.47 9.78 -10.05
N SER A 167 21.19 10.83 -9.62
CA SER A 167 22.63 10.78 -9.41
C SER A 167 22.98 9.92 -8.19
N ASP A 168 22.30 10.13 -7.07
CA ASP A 168 22.59 9.35 -5.85
C ASP A 168 22.24 7.87 -6.04
N VAL A 169 21.14 7.57 -6.76
CA VAL A 169 20.79 6.18 -7.10
C VAL A 169 21.84 5.57 -8.03
N ALA A 170 22.37 6.34 -8.99
CA ALA A 170 23.42 5.88 -9.90
C ALA A 170 24.72 5.54 -9.18
N GLU A 171 25.13 6.37 -8.23
CA GLU A 171 26.29 6.15 -7.37
C GLU A 171 26.10 4.91 -6.50
N GLU A 172 24.97 4.78 -5.80
CA GLU A 172 24.69 3.65 -4.90
C GLU A 172 24.62 2.30 -5.63
N VAL A 173 24.08 2.29 -6.84
CA VAL A 173 23.83 1.06 -7.61
C VAL A 173 24.98 0.72 -8.57
N GLY A 174 25.94 1.64 -8.76
CA GLY A 174 27.09 1.42 -9.65
C GLY A 174 26.73 1.41 -11.13
N ALA A 175 25.82 2.29 -11.57
CA ALA A 175 25.38 2.40 -12.96
C ALA A 175 25.29 3.86 -13.43
N SER A 176 25.34 4.11 -14.74
CA SER A 176 25.27 5.49 -15.24
C SER A 176 23.90 6.14 -15.00
N THR A 177 23.88 7.45 -14.77
CA THR A 177 22.64 8.25 -14.60
C THR A 177 21.66 8.08 -15.77
N LYS A 178 22.19 7.97 -17.01
CA LYS A 178 21.40 7.66 -18.22
C LYS A 178 20.70 6.30 -18.11
N THR A 179 21.39 5.29 -17.60
CA THR A 179 20.83 3.94 -17.41
C THR A 179 19.77 3.94 -16.31
N ILE A 180 20.05 4.58 -15.17
CA ILE A 180 19.08 4.68 -14.07
C ILE A 180 17.83 5.42 -14.51
N ARG A 181 17.96 6.57 -15.17
CA ARG A 181 16.82 7.33 -15.72
C ARG A 181 15.96 6.45 -16.63
N ARG A 182 16.56 5.86 -17.67
CA ARG A 182 15.86 5.00 -18.63
C ARG A 182 15.11 3.85 -17.95
N ARG A 183 15.73 3.21 -16.95
CA ARG A 183 15.12 2.09 -16.22
C ARG A 183 14.01 2.54 -15.30
N LEU A 184 14.22 3.60 -14.52
CA LEU A 184 13.22 4.17 -13.63
C LEU A 184 11.99 4.64 -14.43
N ASP A 185 12.18 5.34 -15.54
CA ASP A 185 11.09 5.77 -16.41
C ASP A 185 10.27 4.58 -16.93
N ARG A 186 10.96 3.48 -17.31
CA ARG A 186 10.29 2.22 -17.69
C ARG A 186 9.52 1.61 -16.52
N LEU A 187 10.09 1.56 -15.31
CA LEU A 187 9.41 1.00 -14.14
C LEU A 187 8.14 1.80 -13.81
N ILE A 188 8.22 3.13 -13.89
CA ILE A 188 7.09 4.03 -13.65
C ILE A 188 6.01 3.84 -14.72
N LYS A 189 6.39 3.91 -16.00
CA LYS A 189 5.46 3.80 -17.13
C LYS A 189 4.63 2.51 -17.09
N ASN A 190 5.24 1.42 -16.63
CA ASN A 190 4.60 0.10 -16.58
C ASN A 190 4.03 -0.25 -15.20
N PHE A 191 3.92 0.72 -14.27
CA PHE A 191 3.40 0.51 -12.91
C PHE A 191 4.14 -0.58 -12.11
N LEU A 192 5.42 -0.81 -12.43
CA LEU A 192 6.28 -1.81 -11.77
C LEU A 192 6.92 -1.25 -10.48
N ILE A 193 6.83 0.04 -10.25
CA ILE A 193 7.26 0.70 -9.01
C ILE A 193 6.18 1.68 -8.57
N GLU A 194 5.88 1.68 -7.28
CA GLU A 194 4.96 2.61 -6.64
C GLU A 194 5.74 3.53 -5.69
N PHE A 195 5.32 4.79 -5.61
CA PHE A 195 5.88 5.78 -4.69
C PHE A 195 4.79 6.29 -3.78
N GLN A 196 4.97 6.12 -2.48
CA GLN A 196 3.97 6.51 -1.49
C GLN A 196 4.62 7.29 -0.36
N ILE A 197 3.80 7.95 0.44
CA ILE A 197 4.21 8.46 1.73
C ILE A 197 3.67 7.56 2.83
N ASP A 198 4.44 7.39 3.89
CA ASP A 198 3.92 6.92 5.16
C ASP A 198 3.14 8.08 5.79
N TRP A 199 1.81 8.03 5.62
CA TRP A 199 0.91 9.06 6.08
C TRP A 199 0.26 8.66 7.40
N PHE A 200 0.58 9.41 8.45
CA PHE A 200 0.06 9.22 9.80
C PHE A 200 -0.63 10.51 10.24
N PRO A 201 -1.82 10.79 9.71
CA PRO A 201 -2.58 11.91 10.23
C PRO A 201 -2.86 11.61 11.70
N THR A 202 -2.66 12.57 12.59
CA THR A 202 -3.04 12.46 14.01
C THR A 202 -4.57 12.41 14.22
N ILE A 203 -5.32 12.01 13.20
CA ILE A 203 -6.78 11.94 13.15
C ILE A 203 -7.18 10.47 13.24
N ILE A 204 -8.26 10.22 13.98
CA ILE A 204 -8.89 8.91 14.14
C ILE A 204 -9.26 8.35 12.77
N PHE A 205 -8.76 7.14 12.45
CA PHE A 205 -9.22 6.37 11.30
C PHE A 205 -10.51 5.64 11.66
N THR A 206 -11.59 5.90 10.92
CA THR A 206 -12.89 5.23 11.09
C THR A 206 -13.11 4.26 9.94
N MET A 207 -13.28 2.97 10.25
CA MET A 207 -13.72 1.97 9.28
C MET A 207 -15.22 1.71 9.44
N ILE A 208 -15.99 1.94 8.38
CA ILE A 208 -17.43 1.67 8.34
C ILE A 208 -17.65 0.38 7.54
N ILE A 209 -18.19 -0.66 8.18
CA ILE A 209 -18.64 -1.87 7.48
C ILE A 209 -20.14 -1.76 7.24
N LEU A 210 -20.53 -1.59 5.99
CA LEU A 210 -21.92 -1.63 5.56
C LEU A 210 -22.26 -3.06 5.13
N LYS A 211 -23.21 -3.70 5.82
CA LYS A 211 -23.79 -4.97 5.38
C LYS A 211 -25.05 -4.63 4.58
N LEU A 212 -24.95 -4.69 3.27
CA LEU A 212 -26.10 -4.52 2.38
C LEU A 212 -26.86 -5.84 2.35
N LYS A 213 -28.16 -5.80 2.59
CA LYS A 213 -29.06 -6.92 2.35
C LYS A 213 -29.48 -6.82 0.87
N SER A 214 -29.23 -7.86 0.10
CA SER A 214 -29.72 -7.90 -1.29
C SER A 214 -31.24 -8.12 -1.23
N ASP A 215 -32.02 -7.16 -1.73
CA ASP A 215 -33.46 -7.33 -1.92
C ASP A 215 -33.78 -8.01 -3.27
N SER A 216 -32.78 -8.24 -4.12
CA SER A 216 -32.89 -8.96 -5.39
C SER A 216 -32.06 -10.25 -5.37
N LEU A 217 -32.68 -11.35 -5.81
CA LEU A 217 -31.96 -12.53 -6.31
C LEU A 217 -31.15 -12.04 -7.50
N ILE A 218 -29.85 -11.87 -7.30
CA ILE A 218 -28.93 -11.60 -8.40
C ILE A 218 -28.79 -12.94 -9.13
N ASP A 219 -29.35 -13.03 -10.33
CA ASP A 219 -29.17 -14.17 -11.20
C ASP A 219 -27.72 -14.15 -11.69
N ASP A 220 -26.96 -15.21 -11.44
CA ASP A 220 -25.55 -15.31 -11.82
C ASP A 220 -25.35 -15.22 -13.35
N SER A 221 -26.44 -15.27 -14.14
CA SER A 221 -26.44 -15.00 -15.58
C SER A 221 -26.09 -13.57 -15.97
N ASP A 222 -26.23 -12.59 -15.07
CA ASP A 222 -25.98 -11.17 -15.38
C ASP A 222 -24.49 -10.80 -15.41
N PHE A 223 -23.59 -11.74 -15.09
CA PHE A 223 -22.14 -11.54 -15.03
C PHE A 223 -21.31 -12.40 -16.00
N ASN A 224 -21.94 -13.10 -16.95
CA ASN A 224 -21.25 -13.86 -18.01
C ASN A 224 -21.15 -13.06 -19.31
#